data_AF-A0A107EK53-F1
#
_entry.id   AF-A0A107EK53-F1
#
_cell.length_a   1.000
_cell.length_b   1.000
_cell.length_c   1.000
_cell.angle_alpha   90.00
_cell.angle_beta   90.00
_cell.angle_gamma   90.00
#
_symmetry.space_group_name_H-M   'P 1'
#
loop_
_entity.id
_entity.type
_entity.pdbx_description
1 polymer ?
#
loop_
_entity_poly.entity_id
_entity_poly.type
_entity_poly.pdbx_seq_one_letter_code
_entity_poly.pdbx_strand_id
1 'polypeptide(L)'
;MHGISEPMTEKEQADCPYFLHSSIPLYAMVQQLHPTQNCSPDAVDPMYSGNMQMICTGDPFICTYLSPLDAIMGSRALARSDDHFWPIDFRQVDTRRFMKRHGRLSVAVNYAYGATEGRLVVSDAGHPLMTYTFAFFDVPVEHHDHFTIRFPDSVVERIETAYLRAGLSGFSETLDVMDTWTAAQIADAETEALAHMPSTIALEGAAIDQYAIYDPESVDWVFTNFD
;
A
#
# COMPACT_ATOMS: atom_id res chain seq x y z
N MET A 1 -9.71 3.15 13.17
CA MET A 1 -9.73 4.49 13.83
C MET A 1 -10.44 5.47 12.91
N HIS A 2 -11.02 6.57 13.40
CA HIS A 2 -11.73 7.51 12.54
C HIS A 2 -10.80 8.66 12.14
N GLY A 3 -10.54 8.81 10.84
CA GLY A 3 -9.75 9.91 10.29
C GLY A 3 -10.62 11.06 9.81
N ILE A 4 -9.98 12.18 9.49
CA ILE A 4 -10.66 13.41 9.06
C ILE A 4 -10.60 13.49 7.53
N SER A 5 -11.70 13.90 6.90
CA SER A 5 -11.70 14.33 5.51
C SER A 5 -11.92 15.85 5.44
N GLU A 6 -11.14 16.54 4.61
CA GLU A 6 -11.25 17.99 4.42
C GLU A 6 -11.47 18.30 2.93
N PRO A 7 -12.37 19.26 2.60
CA PRO A 7 -12.44 19.77 1.24
C PRO A 7 -11.16 20.52 0.89
N MET A 8 -10.75 20.45 -0.37
CA MET A 8 -9.70 21.31 -0.89
C MET A 8 -10.25 22.71 -1.17
N THR A 9 -9.41 23.73 -1.05
CA THR A 9 -9.80 25.10 -1.41
C THR A 9 -10.00 25.24 -2.92
N GLU A 10 -10.85 26.18 -3.37
CA GLU A 10 -11.12 26.42 -4.80
C GLU A 10 -9.84 26.66 -5.63
N LYS A 11 -8.81 27.25 -5.01
CA LYS A 11 -7.51 27.49 -5.65
C LYS A 11 -6.70 26.20 -5.80
N GLU A 12 -6.72 25.33 -4.80
CA GLU A 12 -6.05 24.02 -4.85
C GLU A 12 -6.73 23.08 -5.85
N GLN A 13 -8.05 23.21 -6.01
CA GLN A 13 -8.85 22.42 -6.95
C GLN A 13 -8.60 22.76 -8.42
N ALA A 14 -8.35 24.04 -8.75
CA ALA A 14 -8.15 24.47 -10.14
C ALA A 14 -6.84 23.94 -10.76
N ASP A 15 -5.83 23.66 -9.94
CA ASP A 15 -4.48 23.27 -10.36
C ASP A 15 -4.15 21.80 -10.06
N CYS A 16 -4.98 21.08 -9.30
CA CYS A 16 -4.73 19.70 -8.91
C CYS A 16 -5.53 18.71 -9.77
N PRO A 17 -4.87 17.75 -10.46
CA PRO A 17 -5.57 16.75 -11.27
C PRO A 17 -6.14 15.57 -10.46
N TYR A 18 -5.88 15.49 -9.15
CA TYR A 18 -6.22 14.34 -8.31
C TYR A 18 -7.49 14.54 -7.50
N PHE A 19 -8.32 13.50 -7.44
CA PHE A 19 -9.58 13.48 -6.66
C PHE A 19 -9.34 13.33 -5.15
N LEU A 20 -8.21 12.73 -4.78
CA LEU A 20 -7.90 12.31 -3.41
C LEU A 20 -6.45 12.68 -3.08
N HIS A 21 -6.26 13.29 -1.91
CA HIS A 21 -4.96 13.41 -1.27
C HIS A 21 -4.95 12.68 0.06
N SER A 22 -3.77 12.23 0.49
CA SER A 22 -3.57 11.54 1.76
C SER A 22 -2.43 12.20 2.53
N SER A 23 -2.55 12.28 3.85
CA SER A 23 -1.47 12.74 4.73
C SER A 23 -0.27 11.79 4.76
N ILE A 24 -0.45 10.53 4.33
CA ILE A 24 0.60 9.54 4.14
C ILE A 24 0.68 9.24 2.63
N PRO A 25 1.87 9.24 2.00
CA PRO A 25 2.05 8.72 0.64
C PRO A 25 1.66 7.24 0.59
N LEU A 26 0.75 6.88 -0.31
CA LEU A 26 0.20 5.53 -0.37
C LEU A 26 0.13 5.06 -1.80
N TYR A 27 0.32 3.75 -1.99
CA TYR A 27 0.19 3.07 -3.27
C TYR A 27 -0.92 2.03 -3.17
N ALA A 28 -1.65 1.84 -4.27
CA ALA A 28 -2.66 0.81 -4.40
C ALA A 28 -2.30 -0.11 -5.56
N MET A 29 -2.65 -1.39 -5.43
CA MET A 29 -2.49 -2.35 -6.52
C MET A 29 -3.76 -2.42 -7.35
N VAL A 30 -3.58 -2.31 -8.66
CA VAL A 30 -4.68 -2.30 -9.62
C VAL A 30 -4.41 -3.28 -10.75
N GLN A 31 -5.49 -3.88 -11.25
CA GLN A 31 -5.52 -4.71 -12.44
C GLN A 31 -5.96 -3.89 -13.65
N GLN A 32 -5.28 -4.03 -14.78
CA GLN A 32 -5.77 -3.47 -16.03
C GLN A 32 -6.93 -4.32 -16.59
N LEU A 33 -8.11 -3.72 -16.79
CA LEU A 33 -9.31 -4.40 -17.29
C LEU A 33 -9.26 -4.72 -18.78
N HIS A 34 -8.49 -3.96 -19.55
CA HIS A 34 -8.30 -4.15 -20.98
C HIS A 34 -6.82 -3.95 -21.32
N PRO A 35 -6.03 -5.02 -21.50
CA PRO A 35 -4.67 -4.90 -22.00
C PRO A 35 -4.74 -4.57 -23.50
N THR A 36 -4.94 -3.30 -23.86
CA THR A 36 -4.56 -2.86 -25.20
C THR A 36 -3.05 -3.00 -25.30
N GLN A 37 -2.59 -3.70 -26.35
CA GLN A 37 -1.30 -4.37 -26.52
C GLN A 37 0.00 -3.59 -26.24
N ASN A 38 -0.02 -2.32 -25.84
CA ASN A 38 1.16 -1.46 -25.72
C ASN A 38 1.12 -0.47 -24.53
N CYS A 39 0.47 -0.80 -23.40
CA CYS A 39 0.66 0.01 -22.19
C CYS A 39 1.96 -0.42 -21.50
N SER A 40 3.04 0.33 -21.72
CA SER A 40 4.23 0.27 -20.87
C SER A 40 3.85 0.62 -19.41
N PRO A 41 4.52 0.10 -18.38
CA PRO A 41 4.37 0.59 -17.00
C PRO A 41 4.53 2.13 -16.91
N ASP A 42 5.38 2.71 -17.76
CA ASP A 42 5.60 4.15 -17.87
C ASP A 42 4.49 4.90 -18.64
N ALA A 43 3.52 4.17 -19.21
CA ALA A 43 2.42 4.71 -20.01
C ALA A 43 1.08 4.72 -19.26
N VAL A 44 1.09 4.44 -17.96
CA VAL A 44 -0.07 4.69 -17.09
C VAL A 44 -0.34 6.19 -17.13
N ASP A 45 -1.55 6.57 -17.55
CA ASP A 45 -1.96 7.97 -17.57
C ASP A 45 -1.78 8.56 -16.17
N PRO A 46 -0.92 9.58 -15.98
CA PRO A 46 -0.59 10.11 -14.66
C PRO A 46 -1.77 10.80 -13.96
N MET A 47 -2.89 11.01 -14.66
CA MET A 47 -4.05 11.73 -14.14
C MET A 47 -5.26 10.82 -13.89
N TYR A 48 -5.47 9.76 -14.68
CA TYR A 48 -6.64 8.89 -14.51
C TYR A 48 -6.53 7.54 -15.19
N SER A 49 -6.58 6.46 -14.40
CA SER A 49 -6.61 5.10 -14.91
C SER A 49 -8.03 4.53 -14.94
N GLY A 50 -8.90 5.07 -15.82
CA GLY A 50 -10.27 4.58 -16.00
C GLY A 50 -10.40 3.13 -16.49
N ASN A 51 -9.28 2.55 -16.95
CA ASN A 51 -9.16 1.15 -17.37
C ASN A 51 -8.55 0.24 -16.31
N MET A 52 -8.43 0.70 -15.06
CA MET A 52 -7.87 -0.07 -13.96
C MET A 52 -8.92 -0.35 -12.88
N GLN A 53 -8.87 -1.56 -12.32
CA GLN A 53 -9.71 -2.00 -11.21
C GLN A 53 -8.82 -2.33 -10.01
N MET A 54 -9.10 -1.75 -8.84
CA MET A 54 -8.40 -2.12 -7.61
C MET A 54 -8.56 -3.62 -7.31
N ILE A 55 -7.49 -4.22 -6.81
CA ILE A 55 -7.56 -5.53 -6.17
C ILE A 55 -8.26 -5.32 -4.82
N CYS A 56 -9.59 -5.38 -4.81
CA CYS A 56 -10.34 -5.37 -3.58
C CYS A 56 -10.24 -6.76 -2.95
N THR A 57 -9.83 -6.84 -1.68
CA THR A 57 -10.17 -8.02 -0.87
C THR A 57 -11.69 -8.05 -0.69
N GLY A 58 -12.26 -9.19 -0.29
CA GLY A 58 -13.68 -9.26 0.07
C GLY A 58 -14.06 -8.36 1.26
N ASP A 59 -13.09 -7.67 1.85
CA ASP A 59 -13.21 -6.84 3.03
C ASP A 59 -13.67 -5.41 2.70
N PRO A 60 -14.26 -4.69 3.66
CA PRO A 60 -14.83 -3.37 3.43
C PRO A 60 -13.76 -2.27 3.47
N PHE A 61 -12.55 -2.51 2.93
CA PHE A 61 -11.45 -1.54 2.84
C PHE A 61 -10.61 -1.67 1.57
N ILE A 62 -9.97 -0.57 1.20
CA ILE A 62 -8.96 -0.52 0.14
C ILE A 62 -7.60 -0.82 0.77
N CYS A 63 -6.91 -1.83 0.25
CA CYS A 63 -5.53 -2.13 0.63
C CYS A 63 -4.58 -1.14 -0.04
N THR A 64 -3.80 -0.44 0.79
CA THR A 64 -2.75 0.48 0.36
C THR A 64 -1.44 0.14 1.04
N TYR A 65 -0.33 0.63 0.49
CA TYR A 65 1.03 0.28 0.88
C TYR A 65 1.90 1.53 0.94
N LEU A 66 2.98 1.49 1.72
CA LEU A 66 3.87 2.64 1.90
C LEU A 66 4.81 2.89 0.71
N SER A 67 5.08 1.87 -0.11
CA SER A 67 5.91 1.99 -1.31
C SER A 67 5.35 1.18 -2.50
N PRO A 68 5.82 1.45 -3.73
CA PRO A 68 5.51 0.60 -4.89
C PRO A 68 6.02 -0.84 -4.72
N LEU A 69 7.16 -1.03 -4.07
CA LEU A 69 7.72 -2.36 -3.78
C LEU A 69 6.83 -3.13 -2.81
N ASP A 70 6.39 -2.50 -1.72
CA ASP A 70 5.47 -3.11 -0.75
C ASP A 70 4.15 -3.48 -1.41
N ALA A 71 3.66 -2.63 -2.32
CA ALA A 71 2.45 -2.90 -3.09
C ALA A 71 2.59 -4.16 -3.94
N ILE A 72 3.70 -4.31 -4.66
CA ILE A 72 3.98 -5.51 -5.45
C ILE A 72 4.13 -6.73 -4.56
N MET A 73 4.99 -6.69 -3.54
CA MET A 73 5.26 -7.83 -2.67
C MET A 73 4.02 -8.25 -1.86
N GLY A 74 3.33 -7.28 -1.25
CA GLY A 74 2.18 -7.52 -0.37
C GLY A 74 0.93 -7.98 -1.11
N SER A 75 0.75 -7.59 -2.38
CA SER A 75 -0.41 -8.00 -3.17
C SER A 75 -0.29 -9.38 -3.79
N ARG A 76 0.91 -10.00 -3.83
CA ARG A 76 1.07 -11.39 -4.32
C ARG A 76 0.22 -12.39 -3.55
N ALA A 77 -0.02 -12.17 -2.26
CA ALA A 77 -0.93 -13.00 -1.48
C ALA A 77 -2.40 -12.88 -1.92
N LEU A 78 -2.76 -11.80 -2.63
CA LEU A 78 -4.11 -11.48 -3.09
C LEU A 78 -4.33 -11.80 -4.57
N ALA A 79 -3.29 -11.71 -5.39
CA ALA A 79 -3.34 -12.00 -6.82
C ALA A 79 -3.31 -13.52 -7.07
N ARG A 80 -4.31 -14.02 -7.81
CA ARG A 80 -4.43 -15.46 -8.15
C ARG A 80 -3.94 -15.81 -9.57
N SER A 81 -3.32 -14.87 -10.30
CA SER A 81 -3.06 -15.00 -11.74
C SER A 81 -1.83 -14.19 -12.21
N ASP A 82 -1.29 -14.57 -13.38
CA ASP A 82 -0.31 -13.82 -14.19
C ASP A 82 -0.90 -12.52 -14.80
N ASP A 83 -1.97 -11.96 -14.21
CA ASP A 83 -2.59 -10.74 -14.72
C ASP A 83 -1.63 -9.54 -14.55
N HIS A 84 -1.75 -8.57 -15.47
CA HIS A 84 -0.97 -7.35 -15.42
C HIS A 84 -1.44 -6.44 -14.29
N PHE A 85 -0.84 -6.60 -13.12
CA PHE A 85 -1.04 -5.75 -11.96
C PHE A 85 0.10 -4.75 -11.82
N TRP A 86 -0.24 -3.52 -11.43
CA TRP A 86 0.73 -2.44 -11.27
C TRP A 86 0.46 -1.68 -9.97
N PRO A 87 1.52 -1.29 -9.23
CA PRO A 87 1.37 -0.31 -8.18
C PRO A 87 1.10 1.04 -8.82
N ILE A 88 0.06 1.73 -8.35
CA ILE A 88 -0.20 3.12 -8.70
C ILE A 88 -0.27 3.96 -7.44
N ASP A 89 0.05 5.24 -7.59
CA ASP A 89 -0.20 6.23 -6.55
C ASP A 89 -1.69 6.25 -6.18
N PHE A 90 -1.99 6.19 -4.88
CA PHE A 90 -3.36 6.17 -4.37
C PHE A 90 -4.16 7.42 -4.76
N ARG A 91 -3.48 8.55 -5.04
CA ARG A 91 -4.11 9.78 -5.57
C ARG A 91 -4.80 9.57 -6.92
N GLN A 92 -4.37 8.55 -7.69
CA GLN A 92 -4.92 8.21 -9.00
C GLN A 92 -6.14 7.28 -8.93
N VAL A 93 -6.52 6.81 -7.73
CA VAL A 93 -7.61 5.86 -7.53
C VAL A 93 -8.97 6.57 -7.45
N ASP A 94 -9.92 6.18 -8.32
CA ASP A 94 -11.32 6.60 -8.20
C ASP A 94 -12.03 5.83 -7.07
N THR A 95 -12.17 6.49 -5.92
CA THR A 95 -12.82 5.93 -4.73
C THR A 95 -14.35 6.08 -4.72
N ARG A 96 -14.96 6.78 -5.68
CA ARG A 96 -16.40 7.11 -5.65
C ARG A 96 -17.29 5.87 -5.71
N ARG A 97 -16.92 4.89 -6.54
CA ARG A 97 -17.65 3.60 -6.61
C ARG A 97 -17.56 2.83 -5.29
N PHE A 98 -16.40 2.87 -4.63
CA PHE A 98 -16.19 2.24 -3.34
C PHE A 98 -17.06 2.92 -2.26
N MET A 99 -16.97 4.24 -2.14
CA MET A 99 -17.75 5.01 -1.16
C MET A 99 -19.25 4.87 -1.39
N LYS A 100 -19.73 4.86 -2.64
CA LYS A 100 -21.14 4.63 -2.97
C LYS A 100 -21.64 3.25 -2.49
N ARG A 101 -20.77 2.22 -2.55
CA ARG A 101 -21.11 0.85 -2.13
C ARG A 101 -21.06 0.68 -0.61
N HIS A 102 -20.06 1.27 0.04
CA HIS A 102 -19.75 1.01 1.46
C HIS A 102 -20.21 2.13 2.40
N GLY A 103 -20.71 3.25 1.86
CA GLY A 103 -21.20 4.42 2.61
C GLY A 103 -20.10 5.31 3.19
N ARG A 104 -18.84 4.87 3.16
CA ARG A 104 -17.66 5.57 3.67
C ARG A 104 -16.43 5.12 2.90
N LEU A 105 -15.33 5.86 3.05
CA LEU A 105 -14.01 5.41 2.62
C LEU A 105 -13.32 4.67 3.77
N SER A 106 -12.78 3.49 3.48
CA SER A 106 -12.04 2.67 4.43
C SER A 106 -10.69 2.34 3.80
N VAL A 107 -9.59 2.69 4.46
CA VAL A 107 -8.23 2.49 3.92
C VAL A 107 -7.41 1.71 4.93
N ALA A 108 -6.87 0.58 4.48
CA ALA A 108 -5.88 -0.21 5.20
C ALA A 108 -4.49 0.18 4.69
N VAL A 109 -3.60 0.56 5.59
CA VAL A 109 -2.20 0.86 5.31
C VAL A 109 -1.39 -0.36 5.73
N ASN A 110 -0.86 -1.09 4.76
CA ASN A 110 0.06 -2.20 4.95
C ASN A 110 1.48 -1.63 5.09
N TYR A 111 2.15 -1.93 6.20
CA TYR A 111 3.39 -1.23 6.57
C TYR A 111 4.52 -2.13 7.07
N ALA A 112 4.26 -3.42 7.30
CA ALA A 112 5.26 -4.40 7.72
C ALA A 112 4.72 -5.80 7.45
N TYR A 113 5.57 -6.82 7.49
CA TYR A 113 5.22 -8.23 7.34
C TYR A 113 5.03 -8.89 8.70
N GLY A 114 4.11 -9.85 8.77
CA GLY A 114 3.91 -10.67 9.97
C GLY A 114 5.04 -11.68 10.10
N ALA A 115 5.59 -11.81 11.30
CA ALA A 115 6.65 -12.75 11.60
C ALA A 115 6.49 -13.38 12.99
N THR A 116 7.20 -14.48 13.21
CA THR A 116 7.37 -15.10 14.52
C THR A 116 8.67 -15.90 14.56
N GLU A 117 9.39 -15.84 15.67
CA GLU A 117 10.68 -16.50 15.86
C GLU A 117 11.71 -16.23 14.74
N GLY A 118 11.71 -15.02 14.18
CA GLY A 118 12.58 -14.64 13.05
C GLY A 118 12.18 -15.26 11.71
N ARG A 119 10.93 -15.74 11.59
CA ARG A 119 10.39 -16.37 10.39
C ARG A 119 9.22 -15.57 9.84
N LEU A 120 9.18 -15.39 8.52
CA LEU A 120 8.06 -14.71 7.87
C LEU A 120 6.83 -15.60 7.85
N VAL A 121 5.69 -15.04 8.25
CA VAL A 121 4.40 -15.70 8.11
C VAL A 121 3.92 -15.56 6.67
N VAL A 122 3.60 -16.67 6.03
CA VAL A 122 3.18 -16.72 4.63
C VAL A 122 1.77 -17.28 4.47
N SER A 123 1.11 -16.87 3.38
CA SER A 123 -0.13 -17.46 2.88
C SER A 123 0.06 -18.90 2.41
N ASP A 124 -1.04 -19.60 2.12
CA ASP A 124 -1.02 -20.95 1.54
C ASP A 124 -0.26 -21.02 0.20
N ALA A 125 -0.19 -19.89 -0.52
CA ALA A 125 0.57 -19.75 -1.76
C ALA A 125 2.07 -19.48 -1.53
N GLY A 126 2.51 -19.37 -0.28
CA GLY A 126 3.91 -19.09 0.08
C GLY A 126 4.30 -17.62 0.03
N HIS A 127 3.34 -16.69 -0.12
CA HIS A 127 3.62 -15.26 -0.14
C HIS A 127 3.58 -14.64 1.26
N PRO A 128 4.57 -13.80 1.64
CA PRO A 128 4.58 -13.09 2.92
C PRO A 128 3.30 -12.29 3.16
N LEU A 129 2.77 -12.38 4.38
CA LEU A 129 1.57 -11.67 4.78
C LEU A 129 1.93 -10.34 5.42
N MET A 130 1.34 -9.25 4.93
CA MET A 130 1.50 -7.94 5.53
C MET A 130 0.54 -7.72 6.71
N THR A 131 1.07 -7.07 7.73
CA THR A 131 0.33 -6.43 8.81
C THR A 131 -0.16 -5.07 8.33
N TYR A 132 -1.34 -4.68 8.80
CA TYR A 132 -1.93 -3.42 8.44
C TYR A 132 -2.53 -2.70 9.64
N THR A 133 -2.65 -1.40 9.49
CA THR A 133 -3.48 -0.53 10.32
C THR A 133 -4.52 0.11 9.43
N PHE A 134 -5.64 0.59 9.98
CA PHE A 134 -6.72 1.09 9.13
C PHE A 134 -7.44 2.30 9.72
N ALA A 135 -7.94 3.14 8.82
CA ALA A 135 -8.77 4.28 9.13
C ALA A 135 -10.03 4.30 8.26
N PHE A 136 -11.09 4.88 8.80
CA PHE A 136 -12.34 5.15 8.10
C PHE A 136 -12.56 6.66 8.02
N PHE A 137 -13.10 7.10 6.90
CA PHE A 137 -13.34 8.50 6.58
C PHE A 137 -14.77 8.64 6.05
N ASP A 138 -15.54 9.49 6.71
CA ASP A 138 -16.84 9.92 6.24
C ASP A 138 -16.61 11.12 5.31
N VAL A 139 -16.76 10.91 4.01
CA VAL A 139 -16.55 11.93 2.98
C VAL A 139 -17.91 12.39 2.48
N PRO A 140 -18.29 13.66 2.69
CA PRO A 140 -19.54 14.21 2.18
C PRO A 140 -19.63 14.08 0.65
N VAL A 141 -20.82 13.81 0.12
CA VAL A 141 -21.06 13.54 -1.32
C VAL A 141 -20.59 14.71 -2.18
N GLU A 142 -20.78 15.93 -1.69
CA GLU A 142 -20.33 17.19 -2.30
C GLU A 142 -18.80 17.30 -2.46
N HIS A 143 -18.02 16.52 -1.70
CA HIS A 143 -16.56 16.52 -1.76
C HIS A 143 -15.98 15.30 -2.49
N HIS A 144 -16.82 14.41 -3.01
CA HIS A 144 -16.36 13.15 -3.64
C HIS A 144 -15.47 13.34 -4.85
N ASP A 145 -15.49 14.53 -5.47
CA ASP A 145 -14.62 14.83 -6.59
C ASP A 145 -13.26 15.39 -6.16
N HIS A 146 -13.09 16.01 -4.99
CA HIS A 146 -11.81 16.55 -4.51
C HIS A 146 -11.77 16.62 -2.97
N PHE A 147 -10.93 15.82 -2.33
CA PHE A 147 -10.78 15.83 -0.87
C PHE A 147 -9.41 15.36 -0.40
N THR A 148 -9.03 15.76 0.82
CA THR A 148 -7.85 15.24 1.51
C THR A 148 -8.28 14.38 2.70
N ILE A 149 -7.68 13.19 2.84
CA ILE A 149 -7.78 12.38 4.05
C ILE A 149 -6.56 12.61 4.94
N ARG A 150 -6.82 12.82 6.24
CA ARG A 150 -5.79 12.86 7.27
C ARG A 150 -5.95 11.66 8.19
N PHE A 151 -4.94 10.79 8.19
CA PHE A 151 -4.89 9.65 9.11
C PHE A 151 -4.76 10.13 10.56
N PRO A 152 -5.40 9.46 11.53
CA PRO A 152 -5.19 9.75 12.94
C PRO A 152 -3.73 9.59 13.34
N ASP A 153 -3.25 10.40 14.30
CA ASP A 153 -1.87 10.32 14.81
C ASP A 153 -1.51 8.90 15.26
N SER A 154 -2.45 8.19 15.88
CA SER A 154 -2.27 6.81 16.31
C SER A 154 -2.04 5.79 15.17
N VAL A 155 -2.42 6.11 13.94
CA VAL A 155 -2.05 5.33 12.74
C VAL A 155 -0.60 5.62 12.37
N VAL A 156 -0.22 6.90 12.33
CA VAL A 156 1.13 7.37 11.99
C VAL A 156 2.14 6.85 13.02
N GLU A 157 1.89 7.08 14.31
CA GLU A 157 2.72 6.63 15.43
C GLU A 157 2.96 5.12 15.41
N ARG A 158 1.96 4.32 15.02
CA ARG A 158 2.10 2.87 14.93
C ARG A 158 3.10 2.47 13.84
N ILE A 159 3.00 3.10 12.67
CA ILE A 159 3.91 2.86 11.55
C ILE A 159 5.32 3.28 11.97
N GLU A 160 5.48 4.53 12.40
CA GLU A 160 6.78 5.07 12.83
C GLU A 160 7.42 4.26 13.95
N THR A 161 6.62 3.79 14.92
CA THR A 161 7.13 2.94 16.01
C THR A 161 7.68 1.60 15.49
N ALA A 162 7.02 0.98 14.50
CA ALA A 162 7.51 -0.27 13.93
C ALA A 162 8.87 -0.07 13.23
N TYR A 163 9.01 0.97 12.42
CA TYR A 163 10.26 1.31 11.75
C TYR A 163 11.36 1.73 12.73
N LEU A 164 11.04 2.56 13.73
CA LEU A 164 11.98 2.98 14.76
C LEU A 164 12.53 1.78 15.55
N ARG A 165 11.68 0.81 15.88
CA ARG A 165 12.09 -0.42 16.59
C ARG A 165 12.91 -1.37 15.73
N ALA A 166 12.73 -1.33 14.42
CA ALA A 166 13.60 -2.00 13.47
C ALA A 166 14.94 -1.26 13.28
N GLY A 167 15.15 -0.10 13.93
CA GLY A 167 16.35 0.71 13.74
C GLY A 167 16.36 1.49 12.42
N LEU A 168 15.22 1.56 11.74
CA LEU A 168 15.03 2.21 10.44
C LEU A 168 14.47 3.64 10.64
N SER A 169 15.13 4.45 11.47
CA SER A 169 14.63 5.79 11.83
C SER A 169 14.68 6.82 10.69
N GLY A 170 15.33 6.49 9.57
CA GLY A 170 15.37 7.30 8.33
C GLY A 170 14.46 6.78 7.21
N PHE A 171 13.60 5.79 7.49
CA PHE A 171 12.88 5.06 6.45
C PHE A 171 11.94 5.93 5.60
N SER A 172 11.49 7.07 6.11
CA SER A 172 10.72 8.03 5.30
C SER A 172 11.51 8.51 4.09
N GLU A 173 12.83 8.73 4.23
CA GLU A 173 13.70 9.13 3.11
C GLU A 173 13.84 7.99 2.10
N THR A 174 13.95 6.74 2.57
CA THR A 174 13.97 5.55 1.72
C THR A 174 12.68 5.44 0.91
N LEU A 175 11.52 5.63 1.55
CA LEU A 175 10.21 5.65 0.87
C LEU A 175 10.11 6.76 -0.18
N ASP A 176 10.57 7.98 0.16
CA ASP A 176 10.58 9.12 -0.77
C ASP A 176 11.48 8.85 -1.99
N VAL A 177 12.62 8.18 -1.79
CA VAL A 177 13.49 7.75 -2.88
C VAL A 177 12.81 6.69 -3.76
N MET A 178 12.10 5.74 -3.15
CA MET A 178 11.38 4.67 -3.86
C MET A 178 10.24 5.18 -4.76
N ASP A 179 9.64 6.33 -4.44
CA ASP A 179 8.65 6.99 -5.33
C ASP A 179 9.23 7.33 -6.70
N THR A 180 10.56 7.51 -6.78
CA THR A 180 11.25 7.84 -8.03
C THR A 180 11.73 6.62 -8.82
N TRP A 181 11.54 5.41 -8.30
CA TRP A 181 12.02 4.19 -8.94
C TRP A 181 11.23 3.86 -10.21
N THR A 182 11.96 3.45 -11.24
CA THR A 182 11.38 2.88 -12.46
C THR A 182 10.82 1.47 -12.20
N ALA A 183 9.91 1.01 -13.06
CA ALA A 183 9.38 -0.34 -12.99
C ALA A 183 10.48 -1.43 -13.00
N ALA A 184 11.58 -1.20 -13.72
CA ALA A 184 12.72 -2.11 -13.74
C ALA A 184 13.44 -2.16 -12.38
N GLN A 185 13.70 -1.01 -11.75
CA GLN A 185 14.31 -0.96 -10.42
C GLN A 185 13.43 -1.63 -9.36
N ILE A 186 12.11 -1.44 -9.44
CA ILE A 186 11.18 -2.10 -8.52
C ILE A 186 11.21 -3.63 -8.73
N ALA A 187 11.25 -4.12 -9.98
CA ALA A 187 11.32 -5.55 -10.28
C ALA A 187 12.66 -6.18 -9.83
N ASP A 188 13.77 -5.46 -9.98
CA ASP A 188 15.08 -5.88 -9.47
C ASP A 188 15.05 -5.97 -7.93
N ALA A 189 14.56 -4.92 -7.25
CA ALA A 189 14.41 -4.89 -5.80
C ALA A 189 13.47 -5.99 -5.27
N GLU A 190 12.38 -6.27 -5.98
CA GLU A 190 11.50 -7.40 -5.66
C GLU A 190 12.25 -8.74 -5.74
N THR A 191 13.01 -8.93 -6.82
CA THR A 191 13.81 -10.15 -7.00
C THR A 191 14.82 -10.32 -5.87
N GLU A 192 15.48 -9.23 -5.47
CA GLU A 192 16.42 -9.22 -4.36
C GLU A 192 15.75 -9.51 -3.01
N ALA A 193 14.60 -8.89 -2.73
CA ALA A 193 13.83 -9.12 -1.51
C ALA A 193 13.40 -10.58 -1.37
N LEU A 194 12.95 -11.19 -2.47
CA LEU A 194 12.56 -12.60 -2.52
C LEU A 194 13.77 -13.55 -2.41
N ALA A 195 14.91 -13.20 -3.01
CA ALA A 195 16.13 -13.99 -2.92
C ALA A 195 16.72 -14.00 -1.49
N HIS A 196 16.54 -12.90 -0.75
CA HIS A 196 16.99 -12.75 0.63
C HIS A 196 15.89 -13.06 1.65
N MET A 197 14.78 -13.64 1.19
CA MET A 197 13.65 -13.96 2.06
C MET A 197 14.07 -14.96 3.16
N PRO A 198 13.85 -14.64 4.44
CA PRO A 198 14.13 -15.52 5.55
C PRO A 198 13.30 -16.80 5.49
N SER A 199 13.60 -17.75 6.38
CA SER A 199 12.75 -18.93 6.53
C SER A 199 11.30 -18.55 6.83
N THR A 200 10.36 -19.30 6.29
CA THR A 200 8.93 -19.01 6.37
C THR A 200 8.20 -19.98 7.27
N ILE A 201 7.01 -19.58 7.74
CA ILE A 201 6.05 -20.42 8.45
C ILE A 201 4.65 -20.17 7.89
N ALA A 202 3.89 -21.25 7.68
CA ALA A 202 2.49 -21.12 7.27
C ALA A 202 1.66 -20.45 8.37
N LEU A 203 0.65 -19.66 7.98
CA LEU A 203 -0.25 -18.99 8.91
C LEU A 203 -0.95 -19.95 9.89
N GLU A 204 -1.18 -21.21 9.48
CA GLU A 204 -1.87 -22.21 10.31
C GLU A 204 -1.07 -22.53 11.59
N GLY A 205 -1.50 -21.94 12.71
CA GLY A 205 -0.90 -22.15 14.03
C GLY A 205 0.25 -21.20 14.39
N ALA A 206 0.60 -20.25 13.52
CA ALA A 206 1.58 -19.22 13.83
C ALA A 206 0.95 -18.07 14.64
N ALA A 207 1.55 -17.70 15.77
CA ALA A 207 1.33 -16.38 16.33
C ALA A 207 1.98 -15.35 15.40
N ILE A 208 1.36 -14.19 15.20
CA ILE A 208 2.02 -13.05 14.56
C ILE A 208 2.40 -12.13 15.71
N ASP A 209 3.60 -12.34 16.27
CA ASP A 209 4.13 -11.62 17.44
C ASP A 209 5.37 -10.74 17.10
N GLN A 210 5.80 -10.76 15.84
CA GLN A 210 6.82 -9.87 15.29
C GLN A 210 6.38 -9.16 14.01
N TYR A 211 6.91 -7.96 13.84
CA TYR A 211 7.09 -7.28 12.57
C TYR A 211 8.34 -7.81 11.87
N ALA A 212 8.27 -7.93 10.55
CA ALA A 212 9.41 -8.00 9.66
C ALA A 212 9.32 -6.88 8.62
N ILE A 213 10.42 -6.17 8.40
CA ILE A 213 10.50 -5.07 7.43
C ILE A 213 11.69 -5.38 6.52
N TYR A 214 11.45 -5.37 5.21
CA TYR A 214 12.53 -5.44 4.24
C TYR A 214 13.16 -4.05 4.09
N ASP A 215 14.46 -3.97 4.30
CA ASP A 215 15.24 -2.77 4.05
C ASP A 215 15.96 -2.90 2.69
N PRO A 216 15.54 -2.16 1.65
CA PRO A 216 16.17 -2.22 0.35
C PRO A 216 17.59 -1.63 0.33
N GLU A 217 17.97 -0.80 1.31
CA GLU A 217 19.32 -0.23 1.37
C GLU A 217 20.35 -1.27 1.84
N SER A 218 19.97 -2.10 2.82
CA SER A 218 20.82 -3.18 3.31
C SER A 218 20.59 -4.52 2.60
N VAL A 219 19.52 -4.64 1.81
CA VAL A 219 19.06 -5.88 1.17
C VAL A 219 18.85 -6.99 2.21
N ASP A 220 18.22 -6.63 3.33
CA ASP A 220 18.00 -7.57 4.45
C ASP A 220 16.62 -7.37 5.09
N TRP A 221 16.18 -8.39 5.84
CA TRP A 221 14.92 -8.40 6.57
C TRP A 221 15.17 -8.18 8.06
N VAL A 222 14.63 -7.09 8.58
CA VAL A 222 14.75 -6.73 9.99
C VAL A 222 13.52 -7.18 10.76
N PHE A 223 13.73 -7.91 11.85
CA PHE A 223 12.67 -8.41 12.73
C PHE A 223 12.59 -7.61 14.03
N THR A 224 11.38 -7.29 14.46
CA THR A 224 11.14 -6.64 15.76
C THR A 224 9.79 -7.05 16.34
N ASN A 225 9.63 -7.05 17.66
CA ASN A 225 8.38 -7.52 18.30
C ASN A 225 7.27 -6.45 18.25
N PHE A 226 6.00 -6.85 18.21
CA PHE A 226 4.87 -5.90 18.28
C PHE A 226 4.85 -5.13 19.60
N ASP A 227 5.11 -5.81 20.71
CA ASP A 227 5.32 -5.33 22.08
C ASP A 227 5.63 -6.54 23.00
#